data_AF-A0ABD2K8Q7-F1
#
_entry.id   AF-A0ABD2K8Q7-F1
#
_cell.length_a   1.000
_cell.length_b   1.000
_cell.length_c   1.000
_cell.angle_alpha   90.00
_cell.angle_beta   90.00
_cell.angle_gamma   90.00
#
_symmetry.space_group_name_H-M   'P 1'
#
loop_
_entity.id
_entity.type
_entity.pdbx_description
1 polymer ?
#
loop_
_entity_poly.entity_id
_entity_poly.type
_entity_poly.pdbx_seq_one_letter_code
_entity_poly.pdbx_strand_id
1 'polypeptide(L)'
;MTYHGNSTICTKYDELHAHRSGEITQIEDVQFWNEQKIKALVGQKSKFALQIVSKCGASSARDLLTAQLSQLIPIDVFGACSGNECDEQCYGQQMKSHFFYLAFENSVCSEYVTEKFWNALRALTVPVVLHRTVLRGVGVPDDAYIAADDFCSVQELAQHLLALRRDTDKYIQ
;
A
#
# COMPACT_ATOMS: atom_id res chain seq x y z
N MET A 1 1.97 -3.43 14.72
CA MET A 1 3.20 -4.03 15.31
C MET A 1 4.36 -3.54 14.45
N THR A 2 5.47 -3.08 15.02
CA THR A 2 6.54 -2.43 14.25
C THR A 2 7.69 -3.41 14.06
N TYR A 3 7.98 -3.81 12.83
CA TYR A 3 9.09 -4.72 12.51
C TYR A 3 10.34 -3.91 12.16
N HIS A 4 11.50 -4.35 12.64
CA HIS A 4 12.81 -3.82 12.26
C HIS A 4 13.72 -5.04 12.03
N GLY A 5 14.58 -5.03 11.01
CA GLY A 5 15.50 -6.11 10.69
C GLY A 5 16.52 -6.45 11.78
N ASN A 6 16.68 -5.60 12.80
CA ASN A 6 17.45 -5.88 14.01
C ASN A 6 16.60 -6.43 15.17
N SER A 7 15.32 -6.68 14.95
CA SER A 7 14.44 -7.28 15.95
C SER A 7 14.85 -8.73 16.16
N THR A 8 14.92 -9.16 17.42
CA THR A 8 15.15 -10.57 17.81
C THR A 8 14.02 -11.51 17.35
N ILE A 9 12.95 -10.94 16.81
CA ILE A 9 11.80 -11.62 16.25
C ILE A 9 11.99 -11.66 14.72
N CYS A 10 12.42 -12.82 14.19
CA CYS A 10 12.60 -13.06 12.75
C CYS A 10 11.30 -13.50 12.05
N THR A 11 10.16 -12.89 12.35
CA THR A 11 8.86 -13.27 11.75
C THR A 11 8.36 -12.19 10.80
N LYS A 12 7.97 -12.59 9.59
CA LYS A 12 7.35 -11.69 8.61
C LYS A 12 6.05 -11.09 9.18
N TYR A 13 5.72 -9.88 8.74
CA TYR A 13 4.42 -9.25 9.03
C TYR A 13 3.28 -10.20 8.58
N ASP A 14 2.27 -10.41 9.44
CA ASP A 14 1.09 -11.31 9.30
C ASP A 14 1.14 -12.76 9.79
N GLU A 15 2.24 -13.28 10.35
CA GLU A 15 2.20 -14.63 10.94
C GLU A 15 2.41 -14.63 12.45
N LEU A 16 1.31 -14.69 13.21
CA LEU A 16 1.30 -15.27 14.55
C LEU A 16 0.05 -16.13 14.76
N HIS A 17 0.19 -17.42 14.45
CA HIS A 17 -0.70 -18.46 14.97
C HIS A 17 0.01 -19.21 16.09
N ALA A 18 -0.58 -19.22 17.28
CA ALA A 18 -0.14 -20.11 18.35
C ALA A 18 -0.51 -21.55 17.98
N HIS A 19 0.45 -22.32 17.47
CA HIS A 19 0.22 -23.70 17.09
C HIS A 19 0.30 -24.60 18.32
N ARG A 20 -0.79 -25.30 18.68
CA ARG A 20 -0.71 -26.46 19.57
C ARG A 20 -0.03 -27.58 18.78
N SER A 21 1.06 -28.13 19.31
CA SER A 21 1.83 -29.20 18.68
C SER A 21 0.93 -30.35 18.23
N GLY A 22 0.72 -30.54 16.91
CA GLY A 22 0.01 -31.72 16.41
C GLY A 22 -0.62 -31.66 15.01
N GLU A 23 -1.07 -30.50 14.52
CA GLU A 23 -1.83 -30.44 13.26
C GLU A 23 -1.30 -29.39 12.30
N ILE A 24 -0.18 -29.66 11.61
CA ILE A 24 0.09 -28.95 10.36
C ILE A 24 -0.93 -29.48 9.34
N THR A 25 -2.15 -28.94 9.38
CA THR A 25 -3.04 -28.99 8.23
C THR A 25 -2.38 -28.14 7.15
N GLN A 26 -2.04 -28.79 6.04
CA GLN A 26 -1.72 -28.24 4.72
C GLN A 26 -1.77 -26.70 4.71
N ILE A 27 -0.62 -26.04 4.55
CA ILE A 27 -0.57 -24.62 4.16
C ILE A 27 -1.59 -24.49 3.03
N GLU A 28 -2.68 -23.75 3.25
CA GLU A 28 -3.70 -23.51 2.23
C GLU A 28 -2.96 -23.15 0.95
N ASP A 29 -3.17 -23.95 -0.11
CA ASP A 29 -2.50 -23.83 -1.39
C ASP A 29 -2.20 -22.36 -1.67
N VAL A 30 -0.92 -21.97 -1.62
CA VAL A 30 -0.49 -20.61 -1.96
C VAL A 30 -0.90 -20.43 -3.42
N GLN A 31 -2.10 -19.92 -3.63
CA GLN A 31 -2.67 -19.75 -4.95
C GLN A 31 -1.92 -18.59 -5.59
N PHE A 32 -0.80 -18.92 -6.22
CA PHE A 32 -0.03 -17.97 -7.01
C PHE A 32 -0.97 -17.34 -8.04
N TRP A 33 -0.99 -16.01 -8.02
CA TRP A 33 -1.70 -15.25 -9.03
C TRP A 33 -1.08 -15.54 -10.38
N ASN A 34 -1.88 -15.99 -11.35
CA ASN A 34 -1.47 -16.00 -12.74
C ASN A 34 -1.85 -14.67 -13.40
N GLU A 35 -1.22 -14.34 -14.51
CA GLU A 35 -1.41 -13.07 -15.23
C GLU A 35 -2.89 -12.81 -15.57
N GLN A 36 -3.65 -13.85 -15.95
CA GLN A 36 -5.07 -13.73 -16.27
C GLN A 36 -5.90 -13.34 -15.04
N LYS A 37 -5.64 -13.95 -13.88
CA LYS A 37 -6.30 -13.64 -12.61
C LYS A 37 -5.97 -12.21 -12.15
N ILE A 38 -4.72 -11.77 -12.32
CA ILE A 38 -4.31 -10.39 -12.03
C ILE A 38 -5.04 -9.41 -12.94
N LYS A 39 -5.00 -9.63 -14.26
CA LYS A 39 -5.71 -8.81 -15.25
C LYS A 39 -7.20 -8.71 -14.96
N ALA A 40 -7.85 -9.81 -14.58
CA ALA A 40 -9.26 -9.84 -14.23
C ALA A 40 -9.57 -9.01 -12.97
N LEU A 41 -8.74 -9.10 -11.92
CA LEU A 41 -8.95 -8.32 -10.69
C LEU A 41 -8.62 -6.84 -10.88
N VAL A 42 -7.53 -6.53 -11.59
CA VAL A 42 -7.18 -5.14 -11.92
C VAL A 42 -8.24 -4.52 -12.82
N GLY A 43 -8.83 -5.29 -13.74
CA GLY A 43 -9.93 -4.84 -14.59
C GLY A 43 -11.23 -4.48 -13.84
N GLN A 44 -11.39 -4.94 -12.59
CA GLN A 44 -12.54 -4.57 -11.73
C GLN A 44 -12.31 -3.25 -10.97
N LYS A 45 -11.08 -2.76 -10.91
CA LYS A 45 -10.75 -1.49 -10.26
C LYS A 45 -11.27 -0.33 -11.10
N SER A 46 -11.85 0.66 -10.42
CA SER A 46 -12.48 1.82 -11.07
C SER A 46 -12.04 3.15 -10.48
N LYS A 47 -11.66 3.17 -9.19
CA LYS A 47 -11.28 4.38 -8.46
C LYS A 47 -9.77 4.62 -8.49
N PHE A 48 -9.34 5.87 -8.45
CA PHE A 48 -7.95 6.23 -8.74
C PHE A 48 -6.98 5.90 -7.59
N ALA A 49 -6.97 6.73 -6.54
CA ALA A 49 -6.10 6.55 -5.38
C ALA A 49 -6.88 6.63 -4.07
N LEU A 50 -6.41 5.90 -3.07
CA LEU A 50 -7.03 5.77 -1.75
C LEU A 50 -6.03 6.13 -0.65
N GLN A 51 -6.51 6.81 0.38
CA GLN A 51 -5.81 6.94 1.65
C GLN A 51 -6.76 6.70 2.81
N ILE A 52 -6.38 5.84 3.77
CA ILE A 52 -7.16 5.59 4.99
C ILE A 52 -6.27 5.93 6.18
N VAL A 53 -6.55 7.03 6.88
CA VAL A 53 -5.70 7.60 7.93
C VAL A 53 -6.52 8.15 9.10
N SER A 54 -6.07 7.81 10.31
CA SER A 54 -6.71 8.28 11.56
C SER A 54 -5.79 9.10 12.47
N LYS A 55 -4.51 9.26 12.12
CA LYS A 55 -3.55 10.10 12.85
C LYS A 55 -3.20 11.34 12.03
N CYS A 56 -3.69 12.51 12.40
CA CYS A 56 -3.46 13.74 11.64
C CYS A 56 -2.26 14.50 12.22
N GLY A 57 -1.68 15.40 11.45
CA GLY A 57 -0.49 16.16 11.87
C GLY A 57 0.73 15.26 12.03
N ALA A 58 0.88 14.27 11.15
CA ALA A 58 2.01 13.36 11.18
C ALA A 58 3.33 14.10 10.88
N SER A 59 4.39 13.78 11.62
CA SER A 59 5.71 14.41 11.44
C SER A 59 6.37 14.06 10.10
N SER A 60 5.84 13.09 9.38
CA SER A 60 6.25 12.74 8.01
C SER A 60 5.80 13.75 6.95
N ALA A 61 5.03 14.78 7.31
CA ALA A 61 4.43 15.74 6.38
C ALA A 61 3.51 15.11 5.31
N ARG A 62 3.07 13.85 5.51
CA ARG A 62 2.21 13.14 4.56
C ARG A 62 0.93 13.89 4.22
N ASP A 63 0.38 14.61 5.19
CA ASP A 63 -0.89 15.32 5.04
C ASP A 63 -0.75 16.46 4.00
N LEU A 64 0.42 17.12 3.97
CA LEU A 64 0.75 18.14 2.98
C LEU A 64 0.89 17.53 1.58
N LEU A 65 1.60 16.40 1.47
CA LEU A 65 1.76 15.72 0.19
C LEU A 65 0.42 15.23 -0.36
N THR A 66 -0.42 14.60 0.47
CA THR A 66 -1.78 14.20 0.06
C THR A 66 -2.56 15.42 -0.41
N ALA A 67 -2.54 16.53 0.33
CA ALA A 67 -3.28 17.73 -0.05
C ALA A 67 -2.83 18.31 -1.40
N GLN A 68 -1.53 18.29 -1.70
CA GLN A 68 -0.99 18.72 -2.99
C GLN A 68 -1.37 17.75 -4.12
N LEU A 69 -1.27 16.43 -3.89
CA LEU A 69 -1.67 15.43 -4.88
C LEU A 69 -3.17 15.48 -5.20
N SER A 70 -4.03 15.73 -4.20
CA SER A 70 -5.48 15.81 -4.37
C SER A 70 -5.92 16.96 -5.29
N GLN A 71 -5.06 17.94 -5.55
CA GLN A 71 -5.31 18.99 -6.53
C GLN A 71 -5.06 18.53 -7.97
N LEU A 72 -4.33 17.44 -8.16
CA LEU A 72 -3.86 16.96 -9.48
C LEU A 72 -4.53 15.66 -9.90
N ILE A 73 -4.90 14.81 -8.95
CA ILE A 73 -5.50 13.49 -9.18
C ILE A 73 -6.62 13.21 -8.17
N PRO A 74 -7.62 12.38 -8.52
CA PRO A 74 -8.65 11.98 -7.58
C PRO A 74 -8.06 11.10 -6.46
N ILE A 75 -8.28 11.50 -5.20
CA ILE A 75 -7.89 10.73 -4.02
C ILE A 75 -9.10 10.64 -3.09
N ASP A 76 -9.55 9.42 -2.82
CA ASP A 76 -10.53 9.15 -1.78
C ASP A 76 -9.81 9.05 -0.44
N VAL A 77 -10.21 9.89 0.53
CA VAL A 77 -9.61 9.92 1.87
C VAL A 77 -10.65 9.51 2.92
N PHE A 78 -10.35 8.45 3.65
CA PHE A 78 -11.16 7.94 4.76
C PHE A 78 -10.37 7.92 6.08
N GLY A 79 -11.09 7.69 7.18
CA GLY A 79 -10.57 7.64 8.53
C GLY A 79 -10.82 8.93 9.30
N ALA A 80 -10.33 8.97 10.55
CA ALA A 80 -10.63 10.07 11.47
C ALA A 80 -10.16 11.44 10.94
N CYS A 81 -9.14 11.48 10.07
CA CYS A 81 -8.64 12.73 9.51
C CYS A 81 -9.51 13.35 8.41
N SER A 82 -10.43 12.59 7.81
CA SER A 82 -11.39 13.12 6.83
C SER A 82 -12.81 13.24 7.38
N GLY A 83 -13.07 12.72 8.59
CA GLY A 83 -14.43 12.62 9.14
C GLY A 83 -15.29 11.53 8.49
N ASN A 84 -14.78 10.85 7.47
CA ASN A 84 -15.46 9.72 6.82
C ASN A 84 -14.86 8.41 7.35
N GLU A 85 -15.45 7.88 8.41
CA GLU A 85 -15.02 6.60 8.96
C GLU A 85 -15.19 5.47 7.92
N CYS A 86 -14.31 4.47 8.02
CA CYS A 86 -14.30 3.31 7.13
C CYS A 86 -14.03 2.09 8.01
N ASP A 87 -15.07 1.30 8.21
CA ASP A 87 -15.01 0.03 8.93
C ASP A 87 -14.26 -1.04 8.11
N GLU A 88 -14.18 -2.26 8.64
CA GLU A 88 -13.45 -3.36 7.99
C GLU A 88 -14.03 -3.72 6.61
N GLN A 89 -15.36 -3.72 6.48
CA GLN A 89 -16.04 -4.00 5.22
C GLN A 89 -15.73 -2.91 4.18
N CYS A 90 -15.83 -1.64 4.59
CA CYS A 90 -15.43 -0.50 3.79
C CYS A 90 -13.95 -0.62 3.38
N TYR A 91 -13.05 -0.93 4.30
CA TYR A 91 -11.62 -1.07 4.04
C TYR A 91 -11.36 -2.11 2.94
N GLY A 92 -11.91 -3.31 3.09
CA GLY A 92 -11.78 -4.38 2.10
C GLY A 92 -12.32 -3.99 0.71
N GLN A 93 -13.45 -3.27 0.67
CA GLN A 93 -14.05 -2.80 -0.58
C GLN A 93 -13.22 -1.68 -1.23
N GLN A 94 -12.77 -0.68 -0.46
CA GLN A 94 -11.96 0.42 -0.99
C GLN A 94 -10.62 -0.12 -1.51
N MET A 95 -9.94 -1.00 -0.77
CA MET A 95 -8.68 -1.58 -1.21
C MET A 95 -8.81 -2.33 -2.53
N LYS A 96 -9.91 -3.07 -2.76
CA LYS A 96 -10.13 -3.82 -4.01
C LYS A 96 -10.51 -2.91 -5.19
N SER A 97 -11.12 -1.76 -4.94
CA SER A 97 -11.67 -0.88 -5.99
C SER A 97 -10.70 0.19 -6.51
N HIS A 98 -9.59 0.44 -5.80
CA HIS A 98 -8.59 1.45 -6.16
C HIS A 98 -7.35 0.87 -6.84
N PHE A 99 -6.73 1.66 -7.71
CA PHE A 99 -5.43 1.34 -8.34
C PHE A 99 -4.26 1.65 -7.42
N PHE A 100 -4.29 2.80 -6.73
CA PHE A 100 -3.19 3.22 -5.87
C PHE A 100 -3.63 3.33 -4.42
N TYR A 101 -2.75 2.96 -3.49
CA TYR A 101 -2.93 3.19 -2.07
C TYR A 101 -1.79 4.05 -1.54
N LEU A 102 -2.10 5.22 -1.00
CA LEU A 102 -1.11 6.11 -0.39
C LEU A 102 -0.73 5.55 0.98
N ALA A 103 0.23 4.62 0.98
CA ALA A 103 0.78 3.94 2.15
C ALA A 103 1.76 4.85 2.93
N PHE A 104 1.36 6.10 3.17
CA PHE A 104 2.19 7.09 3.83
C PHE A 104 2.22 6.87 5.34
N GLU A 105 3.38 6.49 5.86
CA GLU A 105 3.58 6.29 7.29
C GLU A 105 3.57 7.59 8.08
N ASN A 106 3.36 7.47 9.40
CA ASN A 106 3.32 8.61 10.30
C ASN A 106 4.69 9.29 10.48
N SER A 107 5.77 8.54 10.20
CA SER A 107 7.17 8.96 10.30
C SER A 107 7.95 8.37 9.13
N VAL A 108 8.97 9.08 8.65
CA VAL A 108 9.89 8.56 7.63
C VAL A 108 11.06 7.91 8.34
N CYS A 109 11.03 6.58 8.47
CA CYS A 109 12.06 5.80 9.15
C CYS A 109 12.44 4.59 8.31
N SER A 110 13.73 4.23 8.32
CA SER A 110 14.22 3.02 7.65
C SER A 110 13.51 1.80 8.23
N GLU A 111 13.09 0.88 7.36
CA GLU A 111 12.40 -0.38 7.70
C GLU A 111 11.04 -0.19 8.43
N TYR A 112 10.56 1.05 8.59
CA TYR A 112 9.26 1.31 9.20
C TYR A 112 8.14 1.14 8.16
N VAL A 113 7.74 -0.11 7.94
CA VAL A 113 6.70 -0.50 6.98
C VAL A 113 5.60 -1.25 7.71
N THR A 114 4.37 -0.73 7.70
CA THR A 114 3.24 -1.29 8.47
C THR A 114 2.21 -2.00 7.58
N GLU A 115 1.06 -2.36 8.15
CA GLU A 115 -0.07 -3.00 7.45
C GLU A 115 -0.50 -2.27 6.18
N LYS A 116 -0.32 -0.94 6.14
CA LYS A 116 -0.71 -0.09 5.00
C LYS A 116 -0.09 -0.58 3.70
N PHE A 117 1.20 -0.88 3.73
CA PHE A 117 1.95 -1.33 2.58
C PHE A 117 1.53 -2.76 2.17
N TRP A 118 1.51 -3.67 3.15
CA TRP A 118 1.24 -5.09 2.89
C TRP A 118 -0.21 -5.34 2.44
N ASN A 119 -1.17 -4.62 3.01
CA ASN A 119 -2.58 -4.73 2.61
C ASN A 119 -2.80 -4.24 1.17
N ALA A 120 -2.04 -3.25 0.71
CA ALA A 120 -2.08 -2.79 -0.68
C ALA A 120 -1.67 -3.92 -1.64
N LEU A 121 -0.52 -4.55 -1.36
CA LEU A 121 -0.03 -5.66 -2.17
C LEU A 121 -1.00 -6.84 -2.20
N ARG A 122 -1.60 -7.22 -1.05
CA ARG A 122 -2.61 -8.29 -0.98
C ARG A 122 -3.86 -7.99 -1.81
N ALA A 123 -4.21 -6.72 -1.97
CA ALA A 123 -5.37 -6.27 -2.74
C ALA A 123 -5.05 -5.98 -4.23
N LEU A 124 -3.83 -6.30 -4.70
CA LEU A 124 -3.32 -5.94 -6.03
C LEU A 124 -3.43 -4.43 -6.31
N THR A 125 -3.25 -3.63 -5.27
CA THR A 125 -3.29 -2.18 -5.29
C THR A 125 -1.86 -1.69 -5.10
N VAL A 126 -1.37 -0.86 -6.02
CA VAL A 126 0.02 -0.43 -5.99
C VAL A 126 0.23 0.54 -4.83
N PRO A 127 1.10 0.20 -3.85
CA PRO A 127 1.40 1.10 -2.75
C PRO A 127 2.28 2.26 -3.23
N VAL A 128 1.91 3.47 -2.83
CA VAL A 128 2.71 4.69 -2.96
C VAL A 128 3.26 5.06 -1.59
N VAL A 129 4.56 5.02 -1.42
CA VAL A 129 5.26 5.34 -0.16
C VAL A 129 5.88 6.74 -0.22
N LEU A 130 6.24 7.29 0.94
CA LEU A 130 6.88 8.61 0.99
C LEU A 130 8.32 8.57 0.47
N HIS A 131 9.09 7.56 0.88
CA HIS A 131 10.51 7.47 0.58
C HIS A 131 10.92 6.06 0.17
N ARG A 132 11.71 5.92 -0.89
CA ARG A 132 12.21 4.60 -1.35
C ARG A 132 13.04 3.91 -0.29
N THR A 133 13.86 4.68 0.42
CA THR A 133 14.77 4.17 1.44
C THR A 133 14.06 3.51 2.64
N VAL A 134 12.76 3.74 2.87
CA VAL A 134 12.01 3.10 3.97
C VAL A 134 11.88 1.58 3.78
N LEU A 135 11.93 1.11 2.53
CA LEU A 135 11.84 -0.31 2.18
C LEU A 135 13.21 -0.98 1.98
N ARG A 136 14.31 -0.23 2.17
CA ARG A 136 15.66 -0.78 2.07
C ARG A 136 15.84 -1.89 3.10
N GLY A 137 16.26 -3.07 2.65
CA GLY A 137 16.47 -4.23 3.52
C GLY A 137 15.21 -5.02 3.88
N VAL A 138 14.02 -4.56 3.47
CA VAL A 138 12.75 -5.29 3.70
C VAL A 138 12.58 -6.47 2.72
N GLY A 139 13.32 -6.47 1.60
CA GLY A 139 13.32 -7.56 0.61
C GLY A 139 12.13 -7.49 -0.36
N VAL A 140 11.56 -6.30 -0.54
CA VAL A 140 10.50 -6.06 -1.53
C VAL A 140 11.14 -5.57 -2.83
N PRO A 141 10.76 -6.12 -4.01
CA PRO A 141 11.23 -5.63 -5.30
C PRO A 141 10.93 -4.14 -5.52
N ASP A 142 11.83 -3.43 -6.18
CA ASP A 142 11.72 -1.97 -6.38
C ASP A 142 10.59 -1.55 -7.33
N ASP A 143 10.13 -2.47 -8.18
CA ASP A 143 9.00 -2.34 -9.10
C ASP A 143 7.64 -2.64 -8.44
N ALA A 144 7.62 -3.24 -7.26
CA ALA A 144 6.38 -3.57 -6.55
C ALA A 144 5.68 -2.35 -5.91
N TYR A 145 6.32 -1.17 -5.92
CA TYR A 145 5.81 0.04 -5.28
C TYR A 145 6.38 1.31 -5.91
N ILE A 146 5.70 2.43 -5.66
CA ILE A 146 6.11 3.75 -6.13
C ILE A 146 6.55 4.57 -4.93
N ALA A 147 7.72 5.20 -4.98
CA ALA A 147 8.15 6.12 -3.93
C ALA A 147 7.99 7.57 -4.40
N ALA A 148 7.40 8.42 -3.56
CA ALA A 148 7.16 9.81 -3.90
C ALA A 148 8.47 10.62 -4.06
N ASP A 149 9.54 10.23 -3.36
CA ASP A 149 10.86 10.86 -3.45
C ASP A 149 11.68 10.45 -4.69
N ASP A 150 11.16 9.55 -5.53
CA ASP A 150 11.77 9.25 -6.84
C ASP A 150 11.50 10.37 -7.87
N PHE A 151 10.57 11.29 -7.58
CA PHE A 151 10.11 12.32 -8.49
C PHE A 151 10.61 13.71 -8.06
N CYS A 152 10.96 14.56 -9.02
CA CYS A 152 11.43 15.91 -8.74
C CYS A 152 10.30 16.85 -8.27
N SER A 153 9.04 16.47 -8.50
CA SER A 153 7.86 17.24 -8.10
C SER A 153 6.61 16.38 -7.90
N VAL A 154 5.65 16.92 -7.16
CA VAL A 154 4.32 16.29 -6.97
C VAL A 154 3.58 16.16 -8.30
N GLN A 155 3.81 17.09 -9.23
CA GLN A 155 3.25 17.07 -10.58
C GLN A 155 3.79 15.88 -11.38
N GLU A 156 5.08 15.59 -11.28
CA GLU A 156 5.70 14.46 -11.97
C GLU A 156 5.19 13.13 -11.40
N LEU A 157 5.09 13.00 -10.08
CA LEU A 157 4.45 11.86 -9.43
C LEU A 157 3.00 11.68 -9.93
N ALA A 158 2.20 12.73 -9.93
CA ALA A 158 0.81 12.67 -10.41
C ALA A 158 0.71 12.25 -11.88
N GLN A 159 1.59 12.78 -12.74
CA GLN A 159 1.66 12.40 -14.16
C GLN A 159 2.04 10.93 -14.34
N HIS A 160 2.98 10.43 -13.55
CA HIS A 160 3.37 9.03 -13.56
C HIS A 160 2.20 8.10 -13.18
N LEU A 161 1.48 8.41 -12.10
CA LEU A 161 0.29 7.65 -11.68
C LEU A 161 -0.82 7.67 -12.75
N LEU A 162 -1.04 8.83 -13.39
CA LEU A 162 -2.00 8.96 -14.49
C LEU A 162 -1.60 8.12 -15.72
N ALA A 163 -0.30 8.07 -16.03
CA ALA A 163 0.22 7.27 -17.14
C ALA A 163 0.04 5.77 -16.87
N LEU A 164 0.40 5.30 -15.68
CA LEU A 164 0.21 3.91 -15.27
C LEU A 164 -1.26 3.50 -15.30
N ARG A 165 -2.16 4.34 -14.79
CA ARG A 165 -3.60 4.04 -14.80
C ARG A 165 -4.17 3.81 -16.19
N ARG A 166 -3.60 4.44 -17.22
CA ARG A 166 -4.06 4.34 -18.62
C ARG A 166 -3.53 3.10 -19.34
N ASP A 167 -2.51 2.45 -18.78
CA ASP A 167 -1.80 1.34 -19.40
C ASP A 167 -1.81 0.14 -18.44
N THR A 168 -2.83 -0.70 -18.60
CA THR A 168 -3.04 -1.88 -17.72
C THR A 168 -1.85 -2.83 -17.74
N ASP A 169 -1.16 -2.97 -18.87
CA ASP A 169 -0.01 -3.86 -18.95
C ASP A 169 1.17 -3.29 -18.15
N LYS A 170 1.42 -1.98 -18.20
CA LYS A 170 2.42 -1.33 -17.34
C LYS A 170 2.06 -1.33 -15.86
N TYR A 171 0.77 -1.27 -15.53
CA TYR A 171 0.32 -1.33 -14.13
C TYR A 171 0.53 -2.72 -13.51
N ILE A 172 0.53 -3.78 -14.33
CA ILE A 172 0.63 -5.18 -13.88
C ILE A 172 2.09 -5.69 -13.85
N GLN A 173 2.98 -5.07 -14.63
CA GLN A 173 4.42 -5.35 -14.60
C GLN A 173 5.03 -4.87 -13.30
#